data_AF-A0A355UEH0-F1
#
_entry.id   AF-A0A355UEH0-F1
#
_cell.length_a   1.000
_cell.length_b   1.000
_cell.length_c   1.000
_cell.angle_alpha   90.00
_cell.angle_beta   90.00
_cell.angle_gamma   90.00
#
_symmetry.space_group_name_H-M   'P 1'
#
loop_
_entity.id
_entity.type
_entity.pdbx_description
1 polymer ?
#
loop_
_entity_poly.entity_id
_entity_poly.type
_entity_poly.pdbx_seq_one_letter_code
_entity_poly.pdbx_strand_id
1 'polypeptide(L)'
;MKLRLKIQILFIFMLMFSFGLKAQRINVRIFADTKLNEISFIPSFGKYSIQIEGAKQLLHKTDVVKIKTQSDKLSLSINDSLIGNFKELKFSSEGLMSFFLLRGKDTTLVKDRRYDDDLFVSVKNNGLFLINNLETESYIAGVVQAETWGATTNVDFFKLQAICVRNYLIKNINKHKADGFHLCDGVHCQAYKGRANQVEVIQGAYNSKGEVIVDSSGNIIETVFHSNSGGQTVSSEDVWGKPFSHLVGKIDTFSIGTKAYQWEKYIKIRDWKRYFKEKGVNIKNDSIEKELLNFSQKDGRKKEMLGVSLVQIRKDFGLRSTFFDCQEWGSEVKLKGRGYGHGVGLSQEGAINMCNQGYEYWQVIEHYFTGAIIKRLDEET
;
A
#
# COMPACT_ATOMS: atom_id res chain seq x y z
N MET A 1 -3.87 -30.15 59.53
CA MET A 1 -3.30 -30.73 58.29
C MET A 1 -4.29 -30.75 57.10
N LYS A 2 -5.05 -29.65 56.85
CA LYS A 2 -5.99 -29.55 55.71
C LYS A 2 -6.07 -28.16 55.06
N LEU A 3 -5.14 -27.24 55.36
CA LEU A 3 -5.14 -25.88 54.81
C LEU A 3 -3.85 -25.49 54.05
N ARG A 4 -2.87 -26.40 53.93
CA ARG A 4 -1.64 -26.16 53.15
C ARG A 4 -1.64 -26.79 51.75
N LEU A 5 -2.64 -27.63 51.42
CA LEU A 5 -2.68 -28.36 50.14
C LEU A 5 -3.49 -27.66 49.03
N LYS A 6 -4.32 -26.64 49.35
CA LYS A 6 -5.12 -25.91 48.34
C LYS A 6 -4.41 -24.70 47.72
N ILE A 7 -3.35 -24.19 48.34
CA ILE A 7 -2.61 -23.01 47.83
C ILE A 7 -1.52 -23.43 46.81
N GLN A 8 -1.00 -24.65 46.89
CA GLN A 8 -0.03 -25.14 45.89
C GLN A 8 -0.67 -25.56 44.56
N ILE A 9 -1.96 -25.92 44.54
CA ILE A 9 -2.66 -26.27 43.29
C ILE A 9 -3.09 -25.02 42.50
N LEU A 10 -3.35 -23.90 43.19
CA LEU A 10 -3.68 -22.63 42.51
C LEU A 10 -2.43 -21.91 41.94
N PHE A 11 -1.25 -22.17 42.51
CA PHE A 11 0.03 -21.60 42.01
C PHE A 11 0.65 -22.41 40.86
N ILE A 12 0.28 -23.68 40.69
CA ILE A 12 0.79 -24.53 39.60
C ILE A 12 -0.07 -24.41 38.33
N PHE A 13 -1.33 -23.98 38.43
CA PHE A 13 -2.17 -23.72 37.25
C PHE A 13 -1.96 -22.32 36.63
N MET A 14 -1.20 -21.44 37.27
CA MET A 14 -0.91 -20.08 36.79
C MET A 14 0.47 -19.95 36.11
N LEU A 15 1.14 -21.08 35.83
CA LEU A 15 2.51 -21.12 35.28
C LEU A 15 2.63 -21.82 33.90
N MET A 16 1.51 -22.12 33.23
CA MET A 16 1.50 -22.80 31.93
C MET A 16 0.64 -22.13 30.84
N PHE A 17 0.31 -20.84 30.99
CA PHE A 17 -0.29 -20.03 29.92
C PHE A 17 0.40 -18.68 29.78
N SER A 18 1.74 -18.69 29.69
CA SER A 18 2.45 -17.65 28.93
C SER A 18 2.44 -18.06 27.45
N PHE A 19 1.24 -18.09 26.84
CA PHE A 19 1.16 -17.97 25.39
C PHE A 19 1.68 -16.58 25.05
N GLY A 20 2.96 -16.51 24.69
CA GLY A 20 3.54 -15.29 24.16
C GLY A 20 2.70 -14.88 22.96
N LEU A 21 2.12 -13.67 23.04
CA LEU A 21 1.57 -12.94 21.91
C LEU A 21 2.63 -12.91 20.81
N LYS A 22 2.59 -13.86 19.89
CA LYS A 22 3.43 -13.81 18.70
C LYS A 22 2.79 -12.76 17.81
N ALA A 23 3.35 -11.56 17.84
CA ALA A 23 3.05 -10.53 16.85
C ALA A 23 3.08 -11.17 15.45
N GLN A 24 1.97 -11.08 14.72
CA GLN A 24 1.88 -11.67 13.39
C GLN A 24 2.91 -11.00 12.49
N ARG A 25 3.83 -11.78 11.92
CA ARG A 25 4.90 -11.26 11.06
C ARG A 25 4.57 -11.47 9.59
N ILE A 26 4.98 -10.53 8.76
CA ILE A 26 4.80 -10.56 7.31
C ILE A 26 6.16 -10.56 6.61
N ASN A 27 6.26 -11.34 5.52
CA ASN A 27 7.37 -11.31 4.58
C ASN A 27 7.02 -10.41 3.40
N VAL A 28 7.74 -9.30 3.25
CA VAL A 28 7.54 -8.33 2.17
C VAL A 28 8.75 -8.32 1.24
N ARG A 29 8.56 -8.61 -0.04
CA ARG A 29 9.60 -8.45 -1.06
C ARG A 29 9.84 -6.97 -1.34
N ILE A 30 11.03 -6.47 -1.03
CA ILE A 30 11.40 -5.05 -1.21
C ILE A 30 12.29 -4.84 -2.44
N PHE A 31 12.13 -3.74 -3.16
CA PHE A 31 12.77 -3.54 -4.47
C PHE A 31 12.40 -4.64 -5.47
N ALA A 32 11.12 -5.05 -5.50
CA ALA A 32 10.66 -6.15 -6.35
C ALA A 32 10.85 -5.88 -7.85
N ASP A 33 10.66 -4.62 -8.26
CA ASP A 33 10.76 -4.20 -9.66
C ASP A 33 12.16 -3.67 -10.05
N THR A 34 13.16 -3.86 -9.18
CA THR A 34 14.53 -3.33 -9.40
C THR A 34 15.56 -4.43 -9.23
N LYS A 35 16.33 -4.70 -10.30
CA LYS A 35 17.44 -5.65 -10.23
C LYS A 35 18.62 -5.02 -9.50
N LEU A 36 18.89 -5.48 -8.29
CA LEU A 36 20.02 -5.05 -7.47
C LEU A 36 21.09 -6.13 -7.43
N ASN A 37 22.36 -5.71 -7.45
CA ASN A 37 23.51 -6.62 -7.32
C ASN A 37 24.35 -6.30 -6.09
N GLU A 38 24.11 -5.16 -5.44
CA GLU A 38 24.90 -4.69 -4.31
C GLU A 38 24.04 -3.76 -3.44
N ILE A 39 24.04 -3.98 -2.12
CA ILE A 39 23.43 -3.12 -1.10
C ILE A 39 24.31 -3.07 0.15
N SER A 40 24.14 -2.00 0.93
CA SER A 40 24.69 -1.89 2.28
C SER A 40 23.57 -1.91 3.31
N PHE A 41 23.70 -2.81 4.28
CA PHE A 41 22.89 -2.87 5.50
C PHE A 41 23.63 -2.15 6.62
N ILE A 42 22.97 -1.19 7.26
CA ILE A 42 23.55 -0.37 8.33
C ILE A 42 22.58 -0.37 9.52
N PRO A 43 22.91 -1.03 10.65
CA PRO A 43 22.10 -0.96 11.86
C PRO A 43 21.95 0.50 12.30
N SER A 44 20.73 1.03 12.32
CA SER A 44 20.50 2.45 12.64
C SER A 44 20.01 2.64 14.07
N PHE A 45 19.16 1.74 14.54
CA PHE A 45 18.68 1.71 15.93
C PHE A 45 18.43 0.29 16.40
N GLY A 46 18.55 0.06 17.70
CA GLY A 46 18.50 -1.26 18.30
C GLY A 46 19.82 -2.03 18.15
N LYS A 47 19.75 -3.33 18.33
CA LYS A 47 20.86 -4.28 18.19
C LYS A 47 20.49 -5.27 17.10
N TYR A 48 21.46 -5.62 16.27
CA TYR A 48 21.28 -6.57 15.18
C TYR A 48 22.29 -7.69 15.30
N SER A 49 21.89 -8.87 14.87
CA SER A 49 22.80 -9.96 14.58
C SER A 49 22.65 -10.42 13.13
N ILE A 50 23.71 -11.04 12.62
CA ILE A 50 23.69 -11.77 11.36
C ILE A 50 23.93 -13.25 11.65
N GLN A 51 23.13 -14.12 11.03
CA GLN A 51 23.33 -15.56 11.09
C GLN A 51 24.24 -16.01 9.95
N ILE A 52 25.39 -16.58 10.29
CA ILE A 52 26.44 -17.03 9.37
C ILE A 52 26.78 -18.48 9.73
N GLU A 53 26.53 -19.42 8.82
CA GLU A 53 26.87 -20.85 8.99
C GLU A 53 26.35 -21.46 10.31
N GLY A 54 25.18 -21.00 10.78
CA GLY A 54 24.59 -21.44 12.04
C GLY A 54 25.11 -20.71 13.29
N ALA A 55 26.21 -19.97 13.19
CA ALA A 55 26.67 -19.07 14.23
C ALA A 55 25.99 -17.70 14.13
N LYS A 56 25.78 -17.06 15.29
CA LYS A 56 25.18 -15.74 15.40
C LYS A 56 26.27 -14.72 15.71
N GLN A 57 26.48 -13.75 14.84
CA GLN A 57 27.43 -12.66 15.02
C GLN A 57 26.68 -11.36 15.28
N LEU A 58 27.00 -10.68 16.39
CA LEU A 58 26.41 -9.39 16.72
C LEU A 58 27.02 -8.28 15.84
N LEU A 59 26.19 -7.31 15.43
CA LEU A 59 26.58 -6.13 14.68
C LEU A 59 26.57 -4.89 15.58
N HIS A 60 27.54 -4.00 15.38
CA HIS A 60 27.62 -2.69 16.00
C HIS A 60 26.85 -1.64 15.18
N LYS A 61 26.38 -0.57 15.82
CA LYS A 61 25.63 0.52 15.15
C LYS A 61 26.42 1.25 14.06
N THR A 62 27.74 1.18 14.11
CA THR A 62 28.65 1.79 13.12
C THR A 62 29.00 0.84 11.98
N ASP A 63 28.57 -0.42 12.05
CA ASP A 63 28.94 -1.40 11.03
C ASP A 63 28.25 -1.11 9.71
N VAL A 64 29.04 -1.10 8.65
CA VAL A 64 28.55 -1.08 7.27
C VAL A 64 28.71 -2.47 6.70
N VAL A 65 27.59 -3.18 6.56
CA VAL A 65 27.55 -4.54 6.04
C VAL A 65 27.23 -4.50 4.55
N LYS A 66 28.25 -4.68 3.71
CA LYS A 66 28.12 -4.71 2.25
C LYS A 66 27.78 -6.13 1.79
N ILE A 67 26.75 -6.24 0.96
CA ILE A 67 26.24 -7.51 0.43
C ILE A 67 26.21 -7.38 -1.09
N LYS A 68 26.94 -8.26 -1.78
CA LYS A 68 27.07 -8.25 -3.24
C LYS A 68 26.77 -9.62 -3.81
N THR A 69 26.06 -9.68 -4.95
CA THR A 69 25.90 -10.92 -5.70
C THR A 69 27.22 -11.34 -6.34
N GLN A 70 27.61 -12.59 -6.13
CA GLN A 70 28.74 -13.25 -6.79
C GLN A 70 28.26 -14.60 -7.31
N SER A 71 27.93 -14.67 -8.61
CA SER A 71 27.27 -15.82 -9.24
C SER A 71 25.95 -16.18 -8.55
N ASP A 72 25.87 -17.36 -7.92
CA ASP A 72 24.71 -17.89 -7.19
C ASP A 72 24.80 -17.64 -5.65
N LYS A 73 25.82 -16.91 -5.19
CA LYS A 73 26.08 -16.62 -3.78
C LYS A 73 26.13 -15.12 -3.49
N LEU A 74 26.14 -14.81 -2.19
CA LEU A 74 26.28 -13.48 -1.61
C LEU A 74 27.67 -13.33 -1.02
N SER A 75 28.48 -12.42 -1.54
CA SER A 75 29.69 -11.95 -0.89
C SER A 75 29.32 -10.97 0.21
N LEU A 76 29.76 -11.24 1.44
CA LEU A 76 29.52 -10.44 2.63
C LEU A 76 30.83 -9.78 3.08
N SER A 77 30.80 -8.46 3.26
CA SER A 77 31.89 -7.71 3.90
C SER A 77 31.35 -6.83 5.02
N ILE A 78 32.07 -6.75 6.13
CA ILE A 78 31.76 -5.86 7.26
C ILE A 78 32.91 -4.87 7.38
N ASN A 79 32.63 -3.57 7.32
CA ASN A 79 33.64 -2.51 7.40
C ASN A 79 34.83 -2.76 6.45
N ASP A 80 34.53 -3.10 5.20
CA ASP A 80 35.47 -3.44 4.12
C ASP A 80 36.30 -4.72 4.30
N SER A 81 36.11 -5.46 5.39
CA SER A 81 36.71 -6.77 5.60
C SER A 81 35.81 -7.88 5.05
N LEU A 82 36.33 -8.70 4.12
CA LEU A 82 35.59 -9.83 3.55
C LEU A 82 35.37 -10.92 4.63
N ILE A 83 34.11 -11.28 4.85
CA ILE A 83 33.72 -12.33 5.79
C ILE A 83 33.58 -13.67 5.07
N GLY A 84 32.98 -13.68 3.88
CA GLY A 84 32.81 -14.91 3.11
C GLY A 84 31.72 -14.84 2.04
N ASN A 85 31.38 -16.01 1.50
CA ASN A 85 30.36 -16.18 0.46
C ASN A 85 29.27 -17.14 0.91
N PHE A 86 28.03 -16.67 0.95
CA PHE A 86 26.90 -17.38 1.56
C PHE A 86 25.73 -17.54 0.59
N LYS A 87 24.93 -18.59 0.72
CA LYS A 87 23.71 -18.76 -0.10
C LYS A 87 22.61 -17.79 0.32
N GLU A 88 22.49 -17.58 1.62
CA GLU A 88 21.53 -16.70 2.24
C GLU A 88 22.16 -15.99 3.44
N LEU A 89 21.60 -14.83 3.78
CA LEU A 89 21.95 -14.07 4.97
C LEU A 89 20.67 -13.67 5.69
N LYS A 90 20.66 -13.85 7.01
CA LYS A 90 19.57 -13.42 7.87
C LYS A 90 20.08 -12.41 8.88
N PHE A 91 19.53 -11.20 8.79
CA PHE A 91 19.71 -10.13 9.75
C PHE A 91 18.51 -10.12 10.68
N SER A 92 18.75 -10.30 11.97
CA SER A 92 17.70 -10.32 12.98
C SER A 92 17.90 -9.21 14.00
N SER A 93 16.79 -8.55 14.31
CA SER A 93 16.69 -7.62 15.42
C SER A 93 16.77 -8.36 16.75
N GLU A 94 17.55 -7.82 17.70
CA GLU A 94 17.77 -8.41 19.04
C GLU A 94 16.93 -7.73 20.13
N GLY A 95 16.06 -6.80 19.74
CA GLY A 95 15.26 -6.02 20.67
C GLY A 95 14.15 -5.26 19.97
N LEU A 96 13.25 -4.71 20.77
CA LEU A 96 12.08 -3.99 20.29
C LEU A 96 12.47 -2.73 19.49
N MET A 97 11.64 -2.39 18.51
CA MET A 97 11.75 -1.15 17.71
C MET A 97 13.08 -0.99 16.95
N SER A 98 13.79 -2.08 16.70
CA SER A 98 15.03 -2.04 15.92
C SER A 98 14.74 -1.67 14.46
N PHE A 99 15.59 -0.85 13.87
CA PHE A 99 15.51 -0.54 12.43
C PHE A 99 16.89 -0.36 11.81
N PHE A 100 16.96 -0.62 10.52
CA PHE A 100 18.19 -0.53 9.74
C PHE A 100 17.99 0.35 8.51
N LEU A 101 19.09 0.87 8.00
CA LEU A 101 19.15 1.58 6.72
C LEU A 101 19.63 0.60 5.64
N LEU A 102 18.89 0.55 4.53
CA LEU A 102 19.37 -0.02 3.28
C LEU A 102 19.77 1.10 2.33
N ARG A 103 21.02 1.01 1.87
CA ARG A 103 21.59 1.89 0.86
C ARG A 103 21.95 1.09 -0.38
N GLY A 104 21.46 1.52 -1.54
CA GLY A 104 21.92 1.00 -2.82
C GLY A 104 23.29 1.56 -3.19
N LYS A 105 24.06 0.82 -4.00
CA LYS A 105 25.32 1.33 -4.57
C LYS A 105 25.10 2.59 -5.41
N ASP A 106 24.07 2.55 -6.26
CA ASP A 106 23.65 3.67 -7.09
C ASP A 106 22.41 4.31 -6.47
N THR A 107 22.63 5.44 -5.80
CA THR A 107 21.57 6.19 -5.10
C THR A 107 20.63 6.92 -6.07
N THR A 108 20.99 7.01 -7.35
CA THR A 108 20.10 7.54 -8.41
C THR A 108 19.05 6.51 -8.82
N LEU A 109 19.39 5.22 -8.74
CA LEU A 109 18.48 4.10 -9.01
C LEU A 109 17.69 3.68 -7.77
N VAL A 110 18.34 3.68 -6.60
CA VAL A 110 17.73 3.27 -5.33
C VAL A 110 17.95 4.30 -4.25
N LYS A 111 16.87 4.98 -3.87
CA LYS A 111 16.87 5.84 -2.68
C LYS A 111 17.10 5.03 -1.41
N ASP A 112 17.87 5.60 -0.51
CA ASP A 112 18.03 5.13 0.87
C ASP A 112 16.66 4.94 1.53
N ARG A 113 16.43 3.77 2.14
CA ARG A 113 15.20 3.44 2.85
C ARG A 113 15.52 2.78 4.19
N ARG A 114 14.73 3.12 5.21
CA ARG A 114 14.81 2.48 6.53
C ARG A 114 13.75 1.40 6.62
N TYR A 115 14.07 0.31 7.30
CA TYR A 115 13.18 -0.84 7.45
C TYR A 115 13.20 -1.33 8.89
N ASP A 116 12.05 -1.84 9.33
CA ASP A 116 11.84 -2.37 10.66
C ASP A 116 12.19 -3.85 10.73
N ASP A 117 12.59 -4.30 11.91
CA ASP A 117 12.84 -5.69 12.25
C ASP A 117 13.88 -6.36 11.33
N ASP A 118 13.53 -7.42 10.61
CA ASP A 118 14.49 -8.39 10.08
C ASP A 118 14.64 -8.26 8.55
N LEU A 119 15.82 -8.63 8.04
CA LEU A 119 16.09 -8.72 6.60
C LEU A 119 16.62 -10.09 6.24
N PHE A 120 15.99 -10.74 5.27
CA PHE A 120 16.51 -11.95 4.63
C PHE A 120 17.00 -11.62 3.23
N VAL A 121 18.21 -12.07 2.91
CA VAL A 121 18.87 -11.80 1.63
C VAL A 121 19.27 -13.12 1.00
N SER A 122 18.94 -13.29 -0.27
CA SER A 122 19.33 -14.44 -1.11
C SER A 122 19.60 -13.97 -2.54
N VAL A 123 20.00 -14.89 -3.42
CA VAL A 123 20.17 -14.62 -4.86
C VAL A 123 19.05 -15.30 -5.64
N LYS A 124 18.38 -14.54 -6.52
CA LYS A 124 17.42 -15.07 -7.50
C LYS A 124 17.62 -14.36 -8.84
N ASN A 125 17.65 -15.11 -9.95
CA ASN A 125 17.83 -14.58 -11.31
C ASN A 125 19.07 -13.65 -11.46
N ASN A 126 20.19 -14.04 -10.86
CA ASN A 126 21.44 -13.27 -10.81
C ASN A 126 21.26 -11.85 -10.25
N GLY A 127 20.39 -11.69 -9.25
CA GLY A 127 20.15 -10.45 -8.54
C GLY A 127 19.80 -10.71 -7.08
N LEU A 128 19.92 -9.68 -6.24
CA LEU A 128 19.56 -9.71 -4.84
C LEU A 128 18.05 -9.89 -4.70
N PHE A 129 17.69 -10.87 -3.89
CA PHE A 129 16.34 -11.15 -3.46
C PHE A 129 16.21 -10.86 -1.96
N LEU A 130 15.58 -9.73 -1.67
CA LEU A 130 15.47 -9.10 -0.36
C LEU A 130 14.04 -9.23 0.18
N ILE A 131 13.89 -9.87 1.33
CA ILE A 131 12.63 -9.95 2.07
C ILE A 131 12.81 -9.18 3.37
N ASN A 132 11.99 -8.15 3.60
CA ASN A 132 11.84 -7.57 4.92
C ASN A 132 10.79 -8.39 5.68
N ASN A 133 11.21 -9.00 6.79
CA ASN A 133 10.34 -9.74 7.68
C ASN A 133 10.08 -8.87 8.91
N LEU A 134 8.83 -8.49 9.15
CA LEU A 134 8.48 -7.49 10.17
C LEU A 134 7.10 -7.74 10.79
N GLU A 135 6.84 -7.10 11.93
CA GLU A 135 5.50 -7.05 12.50
C GLU A 135 4.48 -6.44 11.53
N THR A 136 3.29 -7.04 11.48
CA THR A 136 2.17 -6.62 10.63
C THR A 136 1.81 -5.14 10.82
N GLU A 137 1.76 -4.64 12.05
CA GLU A 137 1.41 -3.23 12.32
C GLU A 137 2.50 -2.24 11.84
N SER A 138 3.78 -2.61 11.93
CA SER A 138 4.87 -1.83 11.35
C SER A 138 4.81 -1.80 9.82
N TYR A 139 4.43 -2.91 9.18
CA TYR A 139 4.15 -2.95 7.75
C TYR A 139 2.98 -2.04 7.38
N ILE A 140 1.85 -2.15 8.09
CA ILE A 140 0.66 -1.33 7.85
C ILE A 140 1.00 0.15 7.98
N ALA A 141 1.70 0.55 9.03
CA ALA A 141 2.16 1.93 9.21
C ALA A 141 3.03 2.39 8.03
N GLY A 142 3.98 1.56 7.58
CA GLY A 142 4.83 1.86 6.43
C GLY A 142 4.07 2.04 5.12
N VAL A 143 3.01 1.24 4.90
CA VAL A 143 2.11 1.42 3.75
C VAL A 143 1.31 2.71 3.89
N VAL A 144 0.66 2.96 5.04
CA VAL A 144 -0.10 4.18 5.29
C VAL A 144 0.76 5.44 5.05
N GLN A 145 1.99 5.45 5.55
CA GLN A 145 2.95 6.55 5.32
C GLN A 145 3.21 6.77 3.83
N ALA A 146 3.42 5.69 3.08
CA ALA A 146 3.75 5.73 1.65
C ALA A 146 2.54 5.99 0.75
N GLU A 147 1.31 5.83 1.24
CA GLU A 147 0.09 6.21 0.51
C GLU A 147 -0.30 7.66 0.77
N THR A 148 0.08 8.24 1.91
CA THR A 148 -0.41 9.55 2.36
C THR A 148 0.61 10.67 2.31
N TRP A 149 1.92 10.38 2.36
CA TRP A 149 3.03 11.35 2.24
C TRP A 149 2.81 12.69 2.99
N GLY A 150 2.36 12.63 4.24
CA GLY A 150 2.18 13.84 5.06
C GLY A 150 0.95 14.69 4.68
N ALA A 151 -0.06 14.08 4.06
CA ALA A 151 -1.32 14.76 3.70
C ALA A 151 -2.10 15.32 4.91
N THR A 152 -1.87 14.80 6.12
CA THR A 152 -2.53 15.22 7.35
C THR A 152 -1.72 14.80 8.58
N THR A 153 -2.13 15.27 9.75
CA THR A 153 -1.70 14.77 11.08
C THR A 153 -2.87 14.16 11.86
N ASN A 154 -4.05 14.01 11.24
CA ASN A 154 -5.23 13.48 11.91
C ASN A 154 -5.10 11.97 12.16
N VAL A 155 -5.03 11.57 13.44
CA VAL A 155 -4.86 10.17 13.85
C VAL A 155 -6.04 9.30 13.46
N ASP A 156 -7.28 9.80 13.46
CA ASP A 156 -8.46 9.01 13.10
C ASP A 156 -8.49 8.69 11.60
N PHE A 157 -7.99 9.60 10.77
CA PHE A 157 -7.70 9.29 9.37
C PHE A 157 -6.63 8.18 9.24
N PHE A 158 -5.57 8.21 10.06
CA PHE A 158 -4.58 7.14 9.98
C PHE A 158 -5.11 5.80 10.51
N LYS A 159 -6.02 5.78 11.49
CA LYS A 159 -6.75 4.57 11.91
C LYS A 159 -7.56 3.99 10.75
N LEU A 160 -8.41 4.79 10.11
CA LEU A 160 -9.28 4.29 9.03
C LEU A 160 -8.45 3.78 7.84
N GLN A 161 -7.36 4.50 7.49
CA GLN A 161 -6.46 4.09 6.42
C GLN A 161 -5.73 2.78 6.79
N ALA A 162 -5.29 2.63 8.04
CA ALA A 162 -4.67 1.41 8.54
C ALA A 162 -5.62 0.21 8.48
N ILE A 163 -6.89 0.39 8.86
CA ILE A 163 -7.92 -0.65 8.74
C ILE A 163 -8.11 -1.06 7.27
N CYS A 164 -8.20 -0.09 6.35
CA CYS A 164 -8.30 -0.39 4.91
C CYS A 164 -7.07 -1.13 4.38
N VAL A 165 -5.87 -0.76 4.84
CA VAL A 165 -4.62 -1.46 4.49
C VAL A 165 -4.61 -2.88 5.06
N ARG A 166 -5.08 -3.09 6.29
CA ARG A 166 -5.16 -4.40 6.96
C ARG A 166 -6.14 -5.34 6.26
N ASN A 167 -7.30 -4.84 5.86
CA ASN A 167 -8.26 -5.59 5.03
C ASN A 167 -7.64 -6.08 3.73
N TYR A 168 -6.93 -5.20 3.01
CA TYR A 168 -6.21 -5.60 1.79
C TYR A 168 -5.16 -6.66 2.10
N LEU A 169 -4.36 -6.45 3.14
CA LEU A 169 -3.31 -7.39 3.56
C LEU A 169 -3.90 -8.79 3.79
N ILE A 170 -4.95 -8.92 4.61
CA ILE A 170 -5.54 -10.22 4.95
C ILE A 170 -6.08 -10.91 3.69
N LYS A 171 -6.79 -10.18 2.83
CA LYS A 171 -7.34 -10.73 1.59
C LYS A 171 -6.27 -11.16 0.58
N ASN A 172 -5.07 -10.60 0.66
CA ASN A 172 -3.99 -10.80 -0.32
C ASN A 172 -2.73 -11.45 0.26
N ILE A 173 -2.73 -11.90 1.51
CA ILE A 173 -1.52 -12.41 2.21
C ILE A 173 -0.85 -13.59 1.48
N ASN A 174 -1.64 -14.37 0.74
CA ASN A 174 -1.16 -15.54 -0.01
C ASN A 174 -0.83 -15.25 -1.49
N LYS A 175 -0.90 -13.98 -1.93
CA LYS A 175 -0.75 -13.59 -3.34
C LYS A 175 0.56 -14.05 -3.95
N HIS A 176 1.64 -14.03 -3.18
CA HIS A 176 2.98 -14.45 -3.58
C HIS A 176 3.49 -15.68 -2.85
N LYS A 177 2.59 -16.50 -2.28
CA LYS A 177 2.97 -17.70 -1.50
C LYS A 177 3.89 -18.64 -2.29
N ALA A 178 3.63 -18.82 -3.59
CA ALA A 178 4.45 -19.62 -4.49
C ALA A 178 5.86 -19.03 -4.73
N ASP A 179 6.03 -17.71 -4.54
CA ASP A 179 7.30 -17.01 -4.70
C ASP A 179 8.13 -16.94 -3.40
N GLY A 180 7.58 -17.40 -2.28
CA GLY A 180 8.25 -17.45 -0.97
C GLY A 180 8.05 -16.20 -0.10
N PHE A 181 7.10 -15.32 -0.42
CA PHE A 181 6.78 -14.13 0.38
C PHE A 181 5.27 -13.82 0.35
N HIS A 182 4.81 -12.89 1.18
CA HIS A 182 3.37 -12.57 1.25
C HIS A 182 2.98 -11.50 0.23
N LEU A 183 3.63 -10.34 0.30
CA LEU A 183 3.38 -9.16 -0.55
C LEU A 183 4.69 -8.52 -1.02
N CYS A 184 4.64 -7.60 -1.98
CA CYS A 184 5.80 -6.81 -2.41
C CYS A 184 5.60 -5.30 -2.24
N ASP A 185 6.66 -4.52 -2.46
CA ASP A 185 6.68 -3.06 -2.34
C ASP A 185 6.18 -2.25 -3.56
N GLY A 186 5.67 -2.97 -4.57
CA GLY A 186 5.06 -2.42 -5.77
C GLY A 186 3.56 -2.12 -5.63
N VAL A 187 3.05 -1.21 -6.47
CA VAL A 187 1.65 -0.74 -6.44
C VAL A 187 0.63 -1.81 -6.84
N HIS A 188 1.06 -2.93 -7.43
CA HIS A 188 0.16 -4.07 -7.67
C HIS A 188 -0.17 -4.84 -6.38
N CYS A 189 0.63 -4.65 -5.32
CA CYS A 189 0.30 -5.04 -3.95
C CYS A 189 -0.14 -3.79 -3.18
N GLN A 190 0.78 -3.19 -2.41
CA GLN A 190 0.58 -1.92 -1.72
C GLN A 190 1.91 -1.15 -1.76
N ALA A 191 1.86 0.19 -1.83
CA ALA A 191 3.08 0.97 -1.81
C ALA A 191 3.73 0.85 -0.42
N TYR A 192 4.78 0.03 -0.29
CA TYR A 192 5.54 -0.12 0.95
C TYR A 192 6.94 0.47 0.79
N LYS A 193 7.21 1.64 1.36
CA LYS A 193 8.52 2.32 1.19
C LYS A 193 9.42 2.24 2.43
N GLY A 194 9.13 1.29 3.31
CA GLY A 194 9.87 1.03 4.54
C GLY A 194 9.16 1.55 5.79
N ARG A 195 9.94 1.81 6.83
CA ARG A 195 9.50 2.28 8.15
C ARG A 195 8.72 3.59 8.04
N ALA A 196 7.61 3.69 8.77
CA ALA A 196 6.90 4.95 9.00
C ALA A 196 7.68 5.87 9.94
N ASN A 197 7.75 7.16 9.61
CA ASN A 197 8.46 8.14 10.43
C ASN A 197 7.53 9.15 11.10
N GLN A 198 6.30 9.27 10.61
CA GLN A 198 5.29 10.13 11.20
C GLN A 198 4.64 9.45 12.42
N VAL A 199 4.64 10.13 13.57
CA VAL A 199 4.14 9.56 14.83
C VAL A 199 2.65 9.27 14.76
N GLU A 200 1.86 10.11 14.10
CA GLU A 200 0.42 9.96 13.98
C GLU A 200 0.05 8.77 13.07
N VAL A 201 0.88 8.46 12.07
CA VAL A 201 0.73 7.26 11.23
C VAL A 201 0.94 6.00 12.08
N ILE A 202 2.02 5.98 12.85
CA ILE A 202 2.34 4.86 13.75
C ILE A 202 1.19 4.71 14.76
N GLN A 203 0.75 5.81 15.38
CA GLN A 203 -0.35 5.80 16.33
C GLN A 203 -1.66 5.29 15.70
N GLY A 204 -1.99 5.70 14.47
CA GLY A 204 -3.19 5.23 13.76
C GLY A 204 -3.17 3.72 13.49
N ALA A 205 -2.03 3.20 13.03
CA ALA A 205 -1.85 1.76 12.79
C ALA A 205 -2.03 0.95 14.09
N TYR A 206 -1.28 1.29 15.13
CA TYR A 206 -1.31 0.54 16.39
C TYR A 206 -2.61 0.72 17.19
N ASN A 207 -3.25 1.90 17.14
CA ASN A 207 -4.55 2.10 17.80
C ASN A 207 -5.68 1.31 17.14
N SER A 208 -5.56 1.02 15.85
CA SER A 208 -6.51 0.19 15.09
C SER A 208 -6.07 -1.27 14.99
N LYS A 209 -5.10 -1.71 15.78
CA LYS A 209 -4.58 -3.09 15.74
C LYS A 209 -5.71 -4.10 15.89
N GLY A 210 -5.76 -5.06 14.96
CA GLY A 210 -6.77 -6.10 14.90
C GLY A 210 -8.12 -5.66 14.31
N GLU A 211 -8.35 -4.37 14.05
CA GLU A 211 -9.60 -3.89 13.45
C GLU A 211 -9.60 -4.12 11.94
N VAL A 212 -10.73 -4.67 11.47
CA VAL A 212 -11.03 -4.99 10.08
C VAL A 212 -12.45 -4.57 9.73
N ILE A 213 -12.72 -4.38 8.44
CA ILE A 213 -14.06 -4.11 7.92
C ILE A 213 -14.63 -5.39 7.32
N VAL A 214 -15.83 -5.76 7.74
CA VAL A 214 -16.56 -6.94 7.28
C VAL A 214 -17.94 -6.59 6.74
N ASP A 215 -18.55 -7.52 5.99
CA ASP A 215 -19.96 -7.48 5.64
C ASP A 215 -20.84 -8.00 6.80
N SER A 216 -22.16 -7.99 6.60
CA SER A 216 -23.14 -8.51 7.56
C SER A 216 -22.99 -10.01 7.85
N SER A 217 -22.36 -10.76 6.95
CA SER A 217 -22.05 -12.19 7.12
C SER A 217 -20.72 -12.42 7.87
N GLY A 218 -19.97 -11.36 8.16
CA GLY A 218 -18.67 -11.43 8.81
C GLY A 218 -17.49 -11.67 7.87
N ASN A 219 -17.70 -11.63 6.55
CA ASN A 219 -16.59 -11.77 5.60
C ASN A 219 -15.82 -10.46 5.48
N ILE A 220 -14.49 -10.53 5.47
CA ILE A 220 -13.63 -9.36 5.24
C ILE A 220 -13.81 -8.83 3.80
N ILE A 221 -14.16 -7.55 3.68
CA ILE A 221 -14.50 -6.90 2.40
C ILE A 221 -13.31 -6.17 1.75
N GLU A 222 -13.42 -5.89 0.46
CA GLU A 222 -12.48 -5.07 -0.30
C GLU A 222 -12.56 -3.59 0.10
N THR A 223 -11.46 -3.04 0.59
CA THR A 223 -11.39 -1.64 1.07
C THR A 223 -10.43 -0.83 0.23
N VAL A 224 -10.78 -0.69 -1.05
CA VAL A 224 -10.01 0.09 -2.02
C VAL A 224 -10.13 1.59 -1.73
N PHE A 225 -9.05 2.33 -1.99
CA PHE A 225 -8.99 3.77 -1.74
C PHE A 225 -8.22 4.49 -2.84
N HIS A 226 -8.50 5.79 -3.00
CA HIS A 226 -7.90 6.65 -3.99
C HIS A 226 -7.73 8.08 -3.46
N SER A 227 -6.96 8.91 -4.15
CA SER A 227 -6.62 10.26 -3.66
C SER A 227 -7.83 11.19 -3.53
N ASN A 228 -8.62 11.36 -4.60
CA ASN A 228 -9.78 12.25 -4.59
C ASN A 228 -10.88 11.74 -5.54
N SER A 229 -12.14 11.76 -5.10
CA SER A 229 -13.28 11.24 -5.87
C SER A 229 -13.75 12.16 -7.01
N GLY A 230 -13.49 13.46 -6.91
CA GLY A 230 -14.03 14.47 -7.82
C GLY A 230 -15.47 14.87 -7.47
N GLY A 231 -15.89 14.68 -6.22
CA GLY A 231 -17.22 15.02 -5.71
C GLY A 231 -18.19 13.84 -5.67
N GLN A 232 -17.81 12.69 -6.25
CA GLN A 232 -18.56 11.44 -6.19
C GLN A 232 -17.66 10.24 -6.49
N THR A 233 -17.87 9.16 -5.75
CA THR A 233 -17.24 7.86 -6.04
C THR A 233 -17.96 7.16 -7.19
N VAL A 234 -17.40 6.05 -7.66
CA VAL A 234 -17.95 5.23 -8.75
C VAL A 234 -18.08 3.78 -8.32
N SER A 235 -19.08 3.08 -8.85
CA SER A 235 -19.28 1.66 -8.61
C SER A 235 -18.11 0.84 -9.17
N SER A 236 -17.77 -0.24 -8.46
CA SER A 236 -16.72 -1.19 -8.85
C SER A 236 -16.94 -1.82 -10.23
N GLU A 237 -18.19 -2.08 -10.62
CA GLU A 237 -18.53 -2.65 -11.93
C GLU A 237 -18.21 -1.70 -13.10
N ASP A 238 -18.32 -0.39 -12.91
CA ASP A 238 -18.03 0.60 -13.95
C ASP A 238 -16.53 0.76 -14.22
N VAL A 239 -15.69 0.30 -13.28
CA VAL A 239 -14.23 0.40 -13.38
C VAL A 239 -13.58 -0.94 -13.66
N TRP A 240 -14.08 -2.02 -13.07
CA TRP A 240 -13.48 -3.36 -13.11
C TRP A 240 -14.40 -4.44 -13.68
N GLY A 241 -15.65 -4.12 -14.04
CA GLY A 241 -16.63 -5.08 -14.56
C GLY A 241 -17.14 -6.09 -13.53
N LYS A 242 -16.70 -5.99 -12.28
CA LYS A 242 -17.14 -6.87 -11.18
C LYS A 242 -17.89 -6.05 -10.13
N PRO A 243 -19.17 -6.36 -9.84
CA PRO A 243 -19.92 -5.68 -8.81
C PRO A 243 -19.52 -6.18 -7.42
N PHE A 244 -19.36 -5.23 -6.50
CA PHE A 244 -19.27 -5.47 -5.06
C PHE A 244 -20.31 -4.58 -4.36
N SER A 245 -21.19 -5.18 -3.56
CA SER A 245 -22.30 -4.48 -2.89
C SER A 245 -21.86 -3.32 -1.98
N HIS A 246 -20.64 -3.41 -1.43
CA HIS A 246 -20.05 -2.38 -0.58
C HIS A 246 -19.28 -1.30 -1.36
N LEU A 247 -19.00 -1.49 -2.66
CA LEU A 247 -18.27 -0.55 -3.53
C LEU A 247 -19.19 0.00 -4.62
N VAL A 248 -20.13 0.84 -4.19
CA VAL A 248 -21.11 1.54 -5.04
C VAL A 248 -20.81 3.04 -5.09
N GLY A 249 -21.21 3.69 -6.18
CA GLY A 249 -21.07 5.13 -6.33
C GLY A 249 -21.87 5.91 -5.27
N LYS A 250 -21.23 6.92 -4.67
CA LYS A 250 -21.80 7.79 -3.63
C LYS A 250 -21.40 9.23 -3.86
N ILE A 251 -22.29 10.15 -3.49
CA ILE A 251 -21.99 11.58 -3.44
C ILE A 251 -20.95 11.81 -2.33
N ASP A 252 -19.88 12.52 -2.65
CA ASP A 252 -18.76 12.79 -1.75
C ASP A 252 -18.42 14.28 -1.80
N THR A 253 -19.23 15.09 -1.12
CA THR A 253 -19.05 16.54 -1.04
C THR A 253 -17.76 16.93 -0.31
N PHE A 254 -17.22 16.05 0.54
CA PHE A 254 -16.00 16.29 1.31
C PHE A 254 -14.74 16.37 0.44
N SER A 255 -14.77 15.75 -0.74
CA SER A 255 -13.67 15.82 -1.70
C SER A 255 -13.65 17.08 -2.56
N ILE A 256 -14.71 17.91 -2.53
CA ILE A 256 -14.82 19.09 -3.38
C ILE A 256 -13.88 20.21 -2.89
N GLY A 257 -13.21 20.89 -3.83
CA GLY A 257 -12.39 22.07 -3.53
C GLY A 257 -11.02 21.80 -2.91
N THR A 258 -10.66 20.53 -2.73
CA THR A 258 -9.33 20.10 -2.27
C THR A 258 -8.29 20.13 -3.39
N LYS A 259 -7.02 19.90 -3.05
CA LYS A 259 -5.89 20.09 -3.97
C LYS A 259 -5.96 19.17 -5.20
N ALA A 260 -6.39 17.92 -5.04
CA ALA A 260 -6.51 16.98 -6.16
C ALA A 260 -7.91 16.98 -6.83
N TYR A 261 -8.80 17.88 -6.42
CA TYR A 261 -10.18 17.93 -6.92
C TYR A 261 -10.30 18.25 -8.40
N GLN A 262 -9.50 19.17 -8.94
CA GLN A 262 -9.59 19.58 -10.35
C GLN A 262 -8.26 19.43 -11.08
N TRP A 263 -8.34 19.13 -12.37
CA TRP A 263 -7.18 19.09 -13.25
C TRP A 263 -7.57 19.41 -14.69
N GLU A 264 -6.59 19.90 -15.45
CA GLU A 264 -6.74 20.10 -16.89
C GLU A 264 -5.65 19.35 -17.65
N LYS A 265 -5.98 18.91 -18.85
CA LYS A 265 -5.01 18.37 -19.80
C LYS A 265 -5.37 18.80 -21.21
N TYR A 266 -4.35 19.13 -22.00
CA TYR A 266 -4.48 19.53 -23.39
C TYR A 266 -3.88 18.44 -24.27
N ILE A 267 -4.63 17.98 -25.26
CA ILE A 267 -4.22 16.90 -26.18
C ILE A 267 -4.44 17.39 -27.60
N LYS A 268 -3.44 17.30 -28.48
CA LYS A 268 -3.60 17.68 -29.88
C LYS A 268 -4.78 16.94 -30.53
N ILE A 269 -5.66 17.67 -31.22
CA ILE A 269 -6.85 17.08 -31.87
C ILE A 269 -6.47 15.93 -32.78
N ARG A 270 -5.35 16.05 -33.50
CA ARG A 270 -4.81 14.99 -34.37
C ARG A 270 -4.54 13.70 -33.60
N ASP A 271 -3.91 13.78 -32.43
CA ASP A 271 -3.53 12.62 -31.63
C ASP A 271 -4.76 12.00 -30.95
N TRP A 272 -5.70 12.85 -30.49
CA TRP A 272 -7.00 12.42 -29.94
C TRP A 272 -7.84 11.67 -30.99
N LYS A 273 -8.00 12.24 -32.20
CA LYS A 273 -8.71 11.59 -33.32
C LYS A 273 -8.02 10.30 -33.76
N ARG A 274 -6.68 10.30 -33.87
CA ARG A 274 -5.93 9.10 -34.24
C ARG A 274 -6.18 7.97 -33.24
N TYR A 275 -6.13 8.27 -31.94
CA TYR A 275 -6.38 7.28 -30.89
C TYR A 275 -7.74 6.59 -31.04
N PHE A 276 -8.83 7.35 -31.18
CA PHE A 276 -10.17 6.76 -31.33
C PHE A 276 -10.33 6.01 -32.66
N LYS A 277 -9.70 6.48 -33.74
CA LYS A 277 -9.68 5.78 -35.04
C LYS A 277 -8.98 4.42 -34.91
N GLU A 278 -7.85 4.35 -34.20
CA GLU A 278 -7.11 3.10 -33.94
C GLU A 278 -7.91 2.12 -33.07
N LYS A 279 -8.85 2.61 -32.25
CA LYS A 279 -9.80 1.81 -31.49
C LYS A 279 -11.07 1.43 -32.28
N GLY A 280 -11.13 1.74 -33.57
CA GLY A 280 -12.23 1.36 -34.45
C GLY A 280 -13.41 2.33 -34.51
N VAL A 281 -13.28 3.54 -33.94
CA VAL A 281 -14.35 4.55 -33.98
C VAL A 281 -14.40 5.23 -35.36
N ASN A 282 -15.58 5.26 -35.99
CA ASN A 282 -15.79 5.88 -37.29
C ASN A 282 -16.00 7.41 -37.16
N ILE A 283 -14.91 8.16 -37.15
CA ILE A 283 -14.91 9.63 -36.94
C ILE A 283 -15.42 10.41 -38.17
N LYS A 284 -15.74 9.74 -39.30
CA LYS A 284 -16.33 10.43 -40.47
C LYS A 284 -17.81 10.83 -40.28
N ASN A 285 -18.41 10.43 -39.17
CA ASN A 285 -19.77 10.81 -38.81
C ASN A 285 -19.74 12.08 -37.95
N ASP A 286 -20.39 13.15 -38.41
CA ASP A 286 -20.42 14.46 -37.75
C ASP A 286 -20.89 14.39 -36.29
N SER A 287 -21.84 13.50 -35.97
CA SER A 287 -22.32 13.30 -34.59
C SER A 287 -21.25 12.67 -33.70
N ILE A 288 -20.49 11.70 -34.24
CA ILE A 288 -19.40 11.03 -33.52
C ILE A 288 -18.25 12.01 -33.33
N GLU A 289 -17.91 12.80 -34.35
CA GLU A 289 -16.87 13.83 -34.25
C GLU A 289 -17.26 14.91 -33.23
N LYS A 290 -18.52 15.32 -33.20
CA LYS A 290 -19.02 16.28 -32.21
C LYS A 290 -18.90 15.73 -30.78
N GLU A 291 -19.30 14.49 -30.54
CA GLU A 291 -19.14 13.84 -29.23
C GLU A 291 -17.66 13.68 -28.87
N LEU A 292 -16.82 13.29 -29.83
CA LEU A 292 -15.38 13.12 -29.66
C LEU A 292 -14.70 14.39 -29.13
N LEU A 293 -15.19 15.55 -29.57
CA LEU A 293 -14.64 16.86 -29.23
C LEU A 293 -15.41 17.59 -28.13
N ASN A 294 -16.59 17.11 -27.71
CA ASN A 294 -17.46 17.77 -26.73
C ASN A 294 -18.09 16.78 -25.72
N PHE A 295 -17.36 15.75 -25.35
CA PHE A 295 -17.82 14.73 -24.41
C PHE A 295 -18.07 15.33 -23.03
N SER A 296 -19.22 14.99 -22.43
CA SER A 296 -19.56 15.45 -21.09
C SER A 296 -20.03 14.32 -20.18
N GLN A 297 -19.65 14.46 -18.91
CA GLN A 297 -20.03 13.65 -17.75
C GLN A 297 -20.76 14.50 -16.69
N LYS A 298 -21.41 15.61 -17.10
CA LYS A 298 -22.19 16.46 -16.19
C LYS A 298 -23.35 15.71 -15.52
N ASP A 299 -23.93 14.73 -16.22
CA ASP A 299 -25.09 13.95 -15.78
C ASP A 299 -24.67 12.68 -14.99
N GLY A 300 -23.38 12.51 -14.72
CA GLY A 300 -22.84 11.35 -14.02
C GLY A 300 -21.59 10.76 -14.69
N ARG A 301 -20.87 9.92 -13.93
CA ARG A 301 -19.69 9.24 -14.43
C ARG A 301 -20.08 8.20 -15.47
N LYS A 302 -19.31 8.11 -16.55
CA LYS A 302 -19.49 7.11 -17.61
C LYS A 302 -18.38 6.07 -17.55
N LYS A 303 -18.67 4.84 -17.98
CA LYS A 303 -17.67 3.76 -18.12
C LYS A 303 -16.82 3.90 -19.38
N GLU A 304 -17.39 4.49 -20.42
CA GLU A 304 -16.81 4.59 -21.76
C GLU A 304 -17.24 5.87 -22.48
N MET A 305 -16.50 6.19 -23.53
CA MET A 305 -16.80 7.23 -24.51
C MET A 305 -16.67 6.62 -25.89
N LEU A 306 -17.72 6.70 -26.72
CA LEU A 306 -17.72 6.14 -28.08
C LEU A 306 -17.28 4.66 -28.13
N GLY A 307 -17.71 3.85 -27.15
CA GLY A 307 -17.33 2.43 -27.02
C GLY A 307 -15.90 2.16 -26.53
N VAL A 308 -15.11 3.20 -26.23
CA VAL A 308 -13.76 3.07 -25.66
C VAL A 308 -13.81 3.29 -24.16
N SER A 309 -13.33 2.32 -23.38
CA SER A 309 -13.27 2.41 -21.91
C SER A 309 -12.52 3.65 -21.43
N LEU A 310 -13.12 4.40 -20.50
CA LEU A 310 -12.47 5.56 -19.89
C LEU A 310 -11.25 5.17 -19.04
N VAL A 311 -11.23 3.95 -18.48
CA VAL A 311 -10.06 3.42 -17.76
C VAL A 311 -8.87 3.27 -18.72
N GLN A 312 -9.13 2.78 -19.93
CA GLN A 312 -8.11 2.65 -20.98
C GLN A 312 -7.61 4.02 -21.44
N ILE A 313 -8.53 4.97 -21.69
CA ILE A 313 -8.18 6.36 -22.07
C ILE A 313 -7.34 7.01 -20.97
N ARG A 314 -7.73 6.86 -19.70
CA ARG A 314 -6.98 7.37 -18.55
C ARG A 314 -5.55 6.83 -18.53
N LYS A 315 -5.37 5.52 -18.76
CA LYS A 315 -4.05 4.88 -18.80
C LYS A 315 -3.21 5.41 -19.96
N ASP A 316 -3.75 5.36 -21.18
CA ASP A 316 -3.00 5.67 -22.41
C ASP A 316 -2.59 7.15 -22.49
N PHE A 317 -3.44 8.04 -21.99
CA PHE A 317 -3.13 9.46 -21.92
C PHE A 317 -2.55 9.90 -20.58
N GLY A 318 -2.34 9.01 -19.60
CA GLY A 318 -1.86 9.39 -18.27
C GLY A 318 -2.73 10.47 -17.62
N LEU A 319 -4.04 10.28 -17.60
CA LEU A 319 -5.01 11.18 -16.95
C LEU A 319 -5.08 10.87 -15.45
N ARG A 320 -5.41 11.88 -14.64
CA ARG A 320 -5.52 11.69 -13.18
C ARG A 320 -6.71 10.83 -12.80
N SER A 321 -7.83 10.94 -13.51
CA SER A 321 -9.06 10.17 -13.28
C SER A 321 -9.80 9.85 -14.59
N THR A 322 -10.85 9.03 -14.50
CA THR A 322 -11.80 8.81 -15.60
C THR A 322 -12.93 9.86 -15.65
N PHE A 323 -12.95 10.80 -14.70
CA PHE A 323 -14.05 11.76 -14.57
C PHE A 323 -13.63 13.10 -15.17
N PHE A 324 -13.96 13.29 -16.45
CA PHE A 324 -13.63 14.50 -17.19
C PHE A 324 -14.67 14.82 -18.25
N ASP A 325 -14.78 16.10 -18.56
CA ASP A 325 -15.41 16.62 -19.78
C ASP A 325 -14.31 16.98 -20.77
N CYS A 326 -14.60 16.94 -22.07
CA CYS A 326 -13.72 17.45 -23.11
C CYS A 326 -14.45 18.51 -23.94
N GLN A 327 -13.69 19.48 -24.43
CA GLN A 327 -14.15 20.51 -25.35
C GLN A 327 -13.03 20.86 -26.33
N GLU A 328 -13.40 21.27 -27.53
CA GLU A 328 -12.44 21.80 -28.50
C GLU A 328 -11.77 23.08 -27.97
N TRP A 329 -10.47 23.21 -28.24
CA TRP A 329 -9.64 24.33 -27.82
C TRP A 329 -8.55 24.61 -28.86
N GLY A 330 -8.91 25.37 -29.90
CA GLY A 330 -7.99 25.67 -31.02
C GLY A 330 -7.56 24.39 -31.75
N SER A 331 -6.27 24.06 -31.68
CA SER A 331 -5.73 22.82 -32.29
C SER A 331 -5.68 21.62 -31.32
N GLU A 332 -6.22 21.78 -30.11
CA GLU A 332 -6.21 20.82 -29.02
C GLU A 332 -7.62 20.51 -28.53
N VAL A 333 -7.76 19.39 -27.84
CA VAL A 333 -8.92 19.06 -27.01
C VAL A 333 -8.50 19.36 -25.57
N LYS A 334 -9.26 20.24 -24.92
CA LYS A 334 -9.10 20.55 -23.50
C LYS A 334 -9.95 19.60 -22.69
N LEU A 335 -9.31 18.78 -21.87
CA LEU A 335 -9.95 17.93 -20.88
C LEU A 335 -10.00 18.69 -19.55
N LYS A 336 -11.20 18.87 -19.01
CA LYS A 336 -11.44 19.39 -17.66
C LYS A 336 -11.89 18.23 -16.78
N GLY A 337 -10.99 17.76 -15.93
CA GLY A 337 -11.21 16.60 -15.10
C GLY A 337 -11.38 16.91 -13.62
N ARG A 338 -11.97 15.94 -12.92
CA ARG A 338 -12.27 15.96 -11.50
C ARG A 338 -11.69 14.73 -10.81
N GLY A 339 -11.14 14.92 -9.62
CA GLY A 339 -10.56 13.88 -8.79
C GLY A 339 -9.25 13.28 -9.30
N TYR A 340 -8.70 12.38 -8.52
CA TYR A 340 -7.46 11.66 -8.78
C TYR A 340 -7.61 10.22 -8.30
N GLY A 341 -7.44 9.28 -9.23
CA GLY A 341 -7.44 7.85 -8.96
C GLY A 341 -8.57 7.11 -9.67
N HIS A 342 -8.86 5.89 -9.22
CA HIS A 342 -9.90 5.06 -9.82
C HIS A 342 -11.31 5.48 -9.41
N GLY A 343 -11.49 6.17 -8.28
CA GLY A 343 -12.79 6.70 -7.84
C GLY A 343 -13.66 5.71 -7.07
N VAL A 344 -13.22 4.46 -6.88
CA VAL A 344 -13.98 3.40 -6.19
C VAL A 344 -13.62 3.41 -4.70
N GLY A 345 -14.62 3.22 -3.83
CA GLY A 345 -14.41 3.12 -2.39
C GLY A 345 -13.99 4.45 -1.76
N LEU A 346 -13.02 4.41 -0.85
CA LEU A 346 -12.66 5.55 0.00
C LEU A 346 -11.88 6.63 -0.76
N SER A 347 -12.34 7.88 -0.69
CA SER A 347 -11.58 9.07 -1.10
C SER A 347 -10.72 9.55 0.05
N GLN A 348 -9.40 9.59 -0.11
CA GLN A 348 -8.47 9.99 0.95
C GLN A 348 -8.65 11.46 1.34
N GLU A 349 -8.69 12.39 0.37
CA GLU A 349 -8.91 13.81 0.68
C GLU A 349 -10.31 14.06 1.29
N GLY A 350 -11.32 13.31 0.85
CA GLY A 350 -12.66 13.38 1.45
C GLY A 350 -12.69 12.85 2.88
N ALA A 351 -12.08 11.69 3.13
CA ALA A 351 -11.95 11.11 4.47
C ALA A 351 -11.16 12.01 5.43
N ILE A 352 -10.07 12.63 4.98
CA ILE A 352 -9.32 13.62 5.77
C ILE A 352 -10.23 14.78 6.17
N ASN A 353 -11.01 15.32 5.22
CA ASN A 353 -11.93 16.42 5.50
C ASN A 353 -13.07 16.02 6.45
N MET A 354 -13.61 14.81 6.34
CA MET A 354 -14.57 14.29 7.32
C MET A 354 -13.94 14.22 8.72
N CYS A 355 -12.76 13.62 8.86
CA CYS A 355 -12.09 13.55 10.17
C CYS A 355 -11.77 14.95 10.74
N ASN A 356 -11.38 15.90 9.89
CA ASN A 356 -11.13 17.29 10.31
C ASN A 356 -12.42 18.04 10.74
N GLN A 357 -13.59 17.59 10.28
CA GLN A 357 -14.89 18.10 10.70
C GLN A 357 -15.44 17.38 11.95
N GLY A 358 -14.67 16.46 12.55
CA GLY A 358 -15.06 15.77 13.78
C GLY A 358 -15.91 14.51 13.58
N TYR A 359 -16.06 14.03 12.33
CA TYR A 359 -16.58 12.68 12.11
C TYR A 359 -15.51 11.69 12.57
N GLU A 360 -15.82 10.82 13.52
CA GLU A 360 -14.93 9.70 13.82
C GLU A 360 -14.80 8.72 12.62
N TYR A 361 -13.88 7.77 12.75
CA TYR A 361 -13.43 6.90 11.67
C TYR A 361 -14.48 5.89 11.14
N TRP A 362 -15.33 5.32 12.00
CA TRP A 362 -16.43 4.42 11.64
C TRP A 362 -17.52 5.00 10.70
N GLN A 363 -18.04 6.22 10.94
CA GLN A 363 -18.91 7.00 10.06
C GLN A 363 -18.25 7.26 8.72
N VAL A 364 -16.94 7.53 8.68
CA VAL A 364 -16.21 7.66 7.42
C VAL A 364 -16.20 6.34 6.66
N ILE A 365 -15.96 5.23 7.35
CA ILE A 365 -16.01 3.88 6.77
C ILE A 365 -17.41 3.57 6.22
N GLU A 366 -18.47 3.81 6.98
CA GLU A 366 -19.86 3.62 6.53
C GLU A 366 -20.22 4.54 5.35
N HIS A 367 -19.71 5.76 5.36
CA HIS A 367 -19.88 6.69 4.25
C HIS A 367 -19.29 6.13 2.97
N TYR A 368 -18.11 5.52 2.96
CA TYR A 368 -17.49 5.03 1.72
C TYR A 368 -17.78 3.56 1.38
N PHE A 369 -18.12 2.72 2.36
CA PHE A 369 -18.33 1.28 2.18
C PHE A 369 -19.75 0.88 2.65
N THR A 370 -20.64 0.59 1.71
CA THR A 370 -22.04 0.27 2.03
C THR A 370 -22.17 -1.03 2.83
N GLY A 371 -22.85 -0.98 3.98
CA GLY A 371 -23.05 -2.16 4.85
C GLY A 371 -21.79 -2.62 5.57
N ALA A 372 -20.76 -1.78 5.62
CA ALA A 372 -19.53 -2.06 6.34
C ALA A 372 -19.75 -2.11 7.86
N ILE A 373 -19.17 -3.11 8.50
CA ILE A 373 -19.14 -3.26 9.96
C ILE A 373 -17.68 -3.38 10.38
N ILE A 374 -17.27 -2.63 11.40
CA ILE A 374 -15.94 -2.78 11.98
C ILE A 374 -15.98 -3.90 13.00
N LYS A 375 -15.06 -4.86 12.87
CA LYS A 375 -14.81 -5.91 13.85
C LYS A 375 -13.36 -5.89 14.26
N ARG A 376 -13.10 -6.27 15.50
CA ARG A 376 -11.75 -6.59 15.97
C ARG A 376 -11.57 -8.11 15.88
N LEU A 377 -10.50 -8.55 15.23
CA LEU A 377 -10.10 -9.95 15.23
C LEU A 377 -9.51 -10.28 16.61
N ASP A 378 -9.96 -11.38 17.19
CA ASP A 378 -9.33 -11.91 18.41
C ASP A 378 -7.91 -12.39 18.05
N GLU A 379 -6.93 -12.12 18.89
CA GLU A 379 -5.50 -12.40 18.63
C GLU A 379 -5.15 -13.91 18.57
N GLU A 380 -6.16 -14.80 18.51
CA GLU A 380 -6.03 -16.26 18.60
C GLU A 380 -6.42 -17.04 17.33
N THR A 381 -6.87 -16.40 16.24
CA THR A 381 -7.19 -17.09 14.97
C THR A 381 -6.14 -16.93 13.88
#